data_AF-A0A359FY36-F1
#
_entry.id   AF-A0A359FY36-F1
#
_cell.length_a   1.000
_cell.length_b   1.000
_cell.length_c   1.000
_cell.angle_alpha   90.00
_cell.angle_beta   90.00
_cell.angle_gamma   90.00
#
_symmetry.space_group_name_H-M   'P 1'
#
loop_
_entity.id
_entity.type
_entity.pdbx_description
1 polymer ?
#
loop_
_entity_poly.entity_id
_entity_poly.type
_entity_poly.pdbx_seq_one_letter_code
_entity_poly.pdbx_strand_id
1 'polypeptide(L)'
;CEEIKKKPQEVIDKIWKDWEAFASYAFNKSHSVCYAYLAYQTGYLKAHYPAEFMAGVLSRNLNDIGKISTFMEECRRMGIDVLGPDLNESFVKFTVNKSGALRFGMAAIKGVGEGVVEEIIKERNKGGFFKNIYDFVERINLQVINKKAMEALAAA
;
A
#
# COMPACT_ATOMS: atom_id res chain seq x y z
N CYS A 1 27.50 45.11 21.73
CA CYS A 1 27.48 45.93 20.49
C CYS A 1 28.71 46.81 20.37
N GLU A 2 29.18 47.45 21.45
CA GLU A 2 30.43 48.23 21.45
C GLU A 2 31.69 47.40 21.14
N GLU A 3 31.79 46.17 21.67
CA GLU A 3 32.91 45.25 21.38
C GLU A 3 33.00 44.79 19.91
N ILE A 4 31.90 44.84 19.16
CA ILE A 4 31.80 44.32 17.78
C ILE A 4 31.57 45.47 16.76
N LYS A 5 31.69 46.73 17.18
CA LYS A 5 31.49 47.95 16.35
C LYS A 5 30.18 47.95 15.53
N LYS A 6 29.12 47.32 16.03
CA LYS A 6 27.80 47.35 15.38
C LYS A 6 26.89 48.34 16.10
N LYS A 7 26.23 49.21 15.33
CA LYS A 7 25.18 50.08 15.85
C LYS A 7 23.94 49.22 16.16
N PRO A 8 23.44 49.19 17.40
CA PRO A 8 22.30 48.36 17.78
C PRO A 8 21.05 48.59 16.92
N GLN A 9 20.76 49.85 16.58
CA GLN A 9 19.55 50.22 15.83
C GLN A 9 19.52 49.61 14.43
N GLU A 10 20.63 49.71 13.68
CA GLU A 10 20.74 49.16 12.32
C GLU A 10 20.55 47.63 12.31
N VAL A 11 20.96 46.95 13.39
CA VAL A 11 20.78 45.50 13.54
C VAL A 11 19.32 45.15 13.86
N ILE A 12 18.67 45.90 14.76
CA ILE A 12 17.28 45.69 15.14
C ILE A 12 16.36 45.89 13.92
N ASP A 13 16.54 46.98 13.17
CA ASP A 13 15.71 47.28 11.99
C ASP A 13 15.87 46.22 10.90
N LYS A 14 17.08 45.66 10.76
CA LYS A 14 17.33 44.55 9.84
C LYS A 14 16.59 43.29 10.28
N ILE A 15 16.73 42.89 11.56
CA ILE A 15 16.07 41.70 12.10
C ILE A 15 14.55 41.83 11.96
N TRP A 16 14.00 43.02 12.21
CA TRP A 16 12.56 43.26 12.07
C TRP A 16 12.07 43.08 10.63
N LYS A 17 12.75 43.67 9.65
CA LYS A 17 12.42 43.50 8.22
C LYS A 17 12.54 42.04 7.77
N ASP A 18 13.59 41.36 8.21
CA ASP A 18 13.76 39.93 7.95
C ASP A 18 12.59 39.14 8.56
N TRP A 19 12.19 39.45 9.80
CA TRP A 19 11.11 38.75 10.50
C TRP A 19 9.74 38.97 9.86
N GLU A 20 9.40 40.18 9.42
CA GLU A 20 8.17 40.47 8.65
C GLU A 20 8.14 39.68 7.34
N ALA A 21 9.27 39.63 6.63
CA ALA A 21 9.38 38.81 5.43
C ALA A 21 9.20 37.32 5.77
N PHE A 22 9.91 36.79 6.78
CA PHE A 22 9.80 35.39 7.20
C PHE A 22 8.38 35.02 7.65
N ALA A 23 7.67 35.92 8.34
CA ALA A 23 6.33 35.68 8.82
C ALA A 23 5.32 35.42 7.68
N SER A 24 5.54 36.00 6.50
CA SER A 24 4.66 35.81 5.33
C SER A 24 4.64 34.38 4.78
N TYR A 25 5.67 33.58 5.06
CA TYR A 25 5.78 32.17 4.67
C TYR A 25 6.15 31.25 5.84
N ALA A 26 6.06 31.75 7.08
CA ALA A 26 6.29 30.97 8.28
C ALA A 26 5.20 29.90 8.40
N PHE A 27 5.61 28.69 8.76
CA PHE A 27 4.69 27.56 8.87
C PHE A 27 4.51 27.12 10.32
N ASN A 28 3.32 26.62 10.63
CA ASN A 28 3.00 26.14 11.96
C ASN A 28 3.81 24.88 12.32
N LYS A 29 4.71 25.01 13.29
CA LYS A 29 5.63 23.94 13.69
C LYS A 29 4.91 22.70 14.22
N SER A 30 3.85 22.84 15.03
CA SER A 30 3.16 21.66 15.59
C SER A 30 2.48 20.84 14.49
N HIS A 31 1.91 21.50 13.48
CA HIS A 31 1.37 20.84 12.29
C HIS A 31 2.48 20.17 11.45
N SER A 32 3.59 20.84 11.20
CA SER A 32 4.70 20.22 10.44
C SER A 32 5.24 18.98 11.13
N VAL A 33 5.45 19.04 12.45
CA VAL A 33 6.08 17.94 13.21
C VAL A 33 5.19 16.71 13.24
N CYS A 34 3.86 16.86 13.40
CA CYS A 34 2.98 15.68 13.44
C CYS A 34 2.92 14.96 12.09
N TYR A 35 2.87 15.68 10.97
CA TYR A 35 2.91 15.06 9.64
C TYR A 35 4.30 14.51 9.29
N ALA A 36 5.37 15.20 9.66
CA ALA A 36 6.74 14.70 9.45
C ALA A 36 6.97 13.38 10.21
N TYR A 37 6.39 13.23 11.40
CA TYR A 37 6.47 12.00 12.16
C TYR A 37 5.79 10.82 11.44
N LEU A 38 4.58 11.03 10.89
CA LEU A 38 3.89 10.01 10.07
C LEU A 38 4.66 9.68 8.78
N ALA A 39 5.23 10.69 8.12
CA ALA A 39 6.08 10.49 6.94
C ALA A 39 7.33 9.67 7.28
N TYR A 40 7.95 9.93 8.44
CA TYR A 40 9.08 9.15 8.93
C TYR A 40 8.69 7.69 9.19
N GLN A 41 7.54 7.44 9.84
CA GLN A 41 7.05 6.08 10.10
C GLN A 41 6.77 5.31 8.81
N THR A 42 6.13 5.94 7.82
CA THR A 42 5.88 5.30 6.52
C THR A 42 7.18 5.05 5.74
N GLY A 43 8.13 5.99 5.80
CA GLY A 43 9.48 5.82 5.25
C GLY A 43 10.24 4.67 5.90
N TYR A 44 10.15 4.54 7.24
CA TYR A 44 10.76 3.45 8.00
C TYR A 44 10.20 2.09 7.57
N LEU A 45 8.86 1.96 7.47
CA LEU A 45 8.23 0.73 7.00
C LEU A 45 8.62 0.41 5.55
N LYS A 46 8.65 1.40 4.65
CA LYS A 46 9.09 1.18 3.27
C LYS A 46 10.57 0.74 3.18
N ALA A 47 11.42 1.20 4.08
CA ALA A 47 12.85 0.87 4.10
C ALA A 47 13.15 -0.52 4.69
N HIS A 48 12.45 -0.91 5.76
CA HIS A 48 12.74 -2.15 6.50
C HIS A 48 11.78 -3.31 6.19
N TYR A 49 10.54 -3.02 5.77
CA TYR A 49 9.49 -3.97 5.44
C TYR A 49 8.85 -3.61 4.08
N PRO A 50 9.64 -3.54 3.00
CA PRO A 50 9.20 -3.01 1.71
C PRO A 50 8.04 -3.82 1.10
N ALA A 51 8.09 -5.15 1.21
CA ALA A 51 7.06 -6.03 0.65
C ALA A 51 5.72 -5.85 1.37
N GLU A 52 5.73 -5.83 2.70
CA GLU A 52 4.53 -5.67 3.53
C GLU A 52 3.94 -4.27 3.39
N PHE A 53 4.81 -3.25 3.33
CA PHE A 53 4.40 -1.88 3.08
C PHE A 53 3.69 -1.76 1.72
N MET A 54 4.30 -2.30 0.66
CA MET A 54 3.70 -2.27 -0.68
C MET A 54 2.41 -3.10 -0.76
N ALA A 55 2.32 -4.23 -0.06
CA ALA A 55 1.09 -5.00 0.06
C ALA A 55 -0.02 -4.17 0.71
N GLY A 56 0.29 -3.39 1.75
CA GLY A 56 -0.64 -2.45 2.38
C GLY A 56 -1.10 -1.34 1.43
N VAL A 57 -0.16 -0.72 0.70
CA VAL A 57 -0.45 0.33 -0.29
C VAL A 57 -1.34 -0.18 -1.41
N LEU A 58 -1.03 -1.35 -1.98
CA LEU A 58 -1.83 -1.99 -3.02
C LEU A 58 -3.22 -2.36 -2.50
N SER A 59 -3.31 -2.92 -1.30
CA SER A 59 -4.58 -3.29 -0.66
C SER A 59 -5.49 -2.10 -0.35
N ARG A 60 -4.92 -0.91 -0.13
CA ARG A 60 -5.73 0.31 0.06
C ARG A 60 -6.38 0.79 -1.25
N ASN A 61 -5.78 0.44 -2.39
CA ASN A 61 -6.16 0.91 -3.72
C ASN A 61 -6.72 -0.21 -4.61
N LEU A 62 -7.29 -1.29 -4.04
CA LEU A 62 -7.82 -2.46 -4.76
C LEU A 62 -8.77 -2.11 -5.94
N ASN A 63 -9.54 -1.04 -5.80
CA ASN A 63 -10.55 -0.64 -6.78
C ASN A 63 -10.00 0.31 -7.87
N ASP A 64 -8.74 0.75 -7.77
CA ASP A 64 -8.12 1.72 -8.65
C ASP A 64 -7.02 1.05 -9.47
N ILE A 65 -7.42 0.44 -10.61
CA ILE A 65 -6.53 -0.33 -11.48
C ILE A 65 -5.36 0.53 -12.00
N GLY A 66 -5.59 1.82 -12.24
CA GLY A 66 -4.55 2.75 -12.69
C GLY A 66 -3.42 2.86 -11.65
N LYS A 67 -3.79 3.08 -10.38
CA LYS A 67 -2.82 3.12 -9.28
C LYS A 67 -2.15 1.78 -9.02
N ILE A 68 -2.88 0.68 -9.12
CA ILE A 68 -2.30 -0.66 -8.96
C ILE A 68 -1.17 -0.84 -9.99
N SER A 69 -1.37 -0.47 -11.26
CA SER A 69 -0.31 -0.59 -12.28
C SER A 69 0.95 0.20 -11.90
N THR A 70 0.80 1.45 -11.46
CA THR A 70 1.93 2.29 -11.03
C THR A 70 2.66 1.70 -9.82
N PHE A 71 1.92 1.16 -8.83
CA PHE A 71 2.53 0.53 -7.67
C PHE A 71 3.19 -0.81 -7.98
N MET A 72 2.69 -1.57 -8.95
CA MET A 72 3.30 -2.81 -9.42
C MET A 72 4.64 -2.54 -10.12
N GLU A 73 4.74 -1.46 -10.90
CA GLU A 73 6.00 -1.00 -11.49
C GLU A 73 7.00 -0.57 -10.41
N GLU A 74 6.53 0.13 -9.37
CA GLU A 74 7.37 0.51 -8.23
C GLU A 74 7.88 -0.71 -7.46
N CYS A 75 7.04 -1.73 -7.24
CA CYS A 75 7.47 -3.01 -6.64
C CYS A 75 8.61 -3.63 -7.45
N ARG A 76 8.47 -3.68 -8.78
CA ARG A 76 9.53 -4.20 -9.68
C ARG A 76 10.80 -3.36 -9.58
N ARG A 77 10.69 -2.03 -9.55
CA ARG A 77 11.84 -1.13 -9.39
C ARG A 77 12.56 -1.33 -8.06
N MET A 78 11.81 -1.65 -7.01
CA MET A 78 12.35 -1.98 -5.68
C MET A 78 12.91 -3.40 -5.58
N GLY A 79 12.81 -4.23 -6.63
CA GLY A 79 13.24 -5.62 -6.62
C GLY A 79 12.33 -6.56 -5.81
N ILE A 80 11.06 -6.18 -5.61
CA ILE A 80 10.06 -7.00 -4.93
C ILE A 80 9.40 -7.90 -5.97
N ASP A 81 9.51 -9.21 -5.77
CA ASP A 81 8.81 -10.18 -6.60
C ASP A 81 7.30 -10.08 -6.37
N VAL A 82 6.57 -9.82 -7.45
CA VAL A 82 5.11 -9.81 -7.43
C VAL A 82 4.58 -11.01 -8.20
N LEU A 83 3.99 -11.93 -7.47
CA LEU A 83 3.43 -13.16 -7.98
C LEU A 83 1.94 -12.98 -8.28
N GLY A 84 1.47 -13.66 -9.32
CA GLY A 84 0.07 -13.71 -9.69
C GLY A 84 -0.83 -14.28 -8.59
N PRO A 85 -2.15 -14.13 -8.75
CA PRO A 85 -3.12 -14.67 -7.80
C PRO A 85 -3.05 -16.20 -7.78
N ASP A 86 -3.17 -16.77 -6.59
CA ASP A 86 -3.16 -18.22 -6.37
C ASP A 86 -4.29 -18.60 -5.41
N LEU A 87 -5.14 -19.56 -5.80
CA LEU A 87 -6.26 -20.01 -4.95
C LEU A 87 -5.81 -20.56 -3.59
N ASN A 88 -4.61 -21.13 -3.51
CA ASN A 88 -4.07 -21.73 -2.29
C ASN A 88 -3.29 -20.75 -1.42
N GLU A 89 -2.82 -19.63 -1.97
CA GLU A 89 -1.92 -18.71 -1.27
C GLU A 89 -2.46 -17.28 -1.15
N SER A 90 -3.19 -16.78 -2.14
CA SER A 90 -3.73 -15.43 -2.15
C SER A 90 -4.89 -15.25 -1.16
N PHE A 91 -5.12 -14.00 -0.79
CA PHE A 91 -6.24 -13.57 0.05
C PHE A 91 -7.09 -12.52 -0.70
N VAL A 92 -8.07 -11.94 -0.01
CA VAL A 92 -8.86 -10.80 -0.51
C VAL A 92 -7.94 -9.65 -0.91
N LYS A 93 -7.07 -9.25 0.02
CA LYS A 93 -6.10 -8.16 -0.10
C LYS A 93 -4.75 -8.69 -0.58
N PHE A 94 -3.88 -7.80 -1.02
CA PHE A 94 -2.49 -8.14 -1.31
C PHE A 94 -1.79 -8.56 -0.02
N THR A 95 -1.01 -9.63 -0.10
CA THR A 95 -0.30 -10.20 1.05
C THR A 95 1.14 -10.49 0.69
N VAL A 96 1.98 -10.70 1.69
CA VAL A 96 3.35 -11.20 1.50
C VAL A 96 3.36 -12.66 1.91
N ASN A 97 3.98 -13.50 1.10
CA ASN A 97 4.10 -14.91 1.40
C ASN A 97 5.30 -15.23 2.29
N LYS A 98 5.46 -16.51 2.62
CA LYS A 98 6.57 -16.97 3.48
C LYS A 98 7.95 -16.74 2.88
N SER A 99 8.06 -16.61 1.56
CA SER A 99 9.32 -16.31 0.87
C SER A 99 9.59 -14.82 0.72
N GLY A 100 8.74 -13.95 1.27
CA GLY A 100 8.88 -12.49 1.16
C GLY A 100 8.39 -11.90 -0.17
N ALA A 101 7.76 -12.71 -1.03
CA ALA A 101 7.19 -12.27 -2.30
C ALA A 101 5.76 -11.77 -2.10
N LEU A 102 5.39 -10.75 -2.86
CA LEU A 102 4.07 -10.14 -2.82
C LEU A 102 3.09 -10.98 -3.65
N ARG A 103 1.98 -11.38 -3.05
CA ARG A 103 0.90 -12.14 -3.69
C ARG A 103 -0.25 -11.21 -4.05
N PHE A 104 -0.71 -11.36 -5.29
CA PHE A 104 -1.83 -10.60 -5.79
C PHE A 104 -3.10 -10.88 -4.98
N GLY A 105 -3.79 -9.81 -4.56
CA GLY A 105 -5.08 -9.94 -3.88
C GLY A 105 -6.16 -10.32 -4.88
N MET A 106 -6.90 -11.41 -4.62
CA MET A 106 -7.89 -11.91 -5.57
C MET A 106 -9.06 -10.94 -5.79
N ALA A 107 -9.33 -10.04 -4.83
CA ALA A 107 -10.37 -9.02 -5.00
C ALA A 107 -9.99 -7.91 -5.99
N ALA A 108 -8.71 -7.78 -6.36
CA ALA A 108 -8.28 -6.87 -7.43
C ALA A 108 -8.49 -7.46 -8.84
N ILE A 109 -8.87 -8.74 -8.95
CA ILE A 109 -9.16 -9.36 -10.25
C ILE A 109 -10.51 -8.84 -10.74
N LYS A 110 -10.51 -8.23 -11.92
CA LYS A 110 -11.72 -7.67 -12.52
C LYS A 110 -12.77 -8.77 -12.74
N GLY A 111 -13.90 -8.65 -12.06
CA GLY A 111 -15.01 -9.61 -12.15
C GLY A 111 -15.04 -10.65 -11.04
N VAL A 112 -14.05 -10.67 -10.15
CA VAL A 112 -14.06 -11.44 -8.91
C VAL A 112 -14.45 -10.50 -7.76
N GLY A 113 -15.60 -10.75 -7.14
CA GLY A 113 -16.05 -9.97 -5.99
C GLY A 113 -15.40 -10.43 -4.68
N GLU A 114 -15.32 -9.55 -3.68
CA GLU A 114 -14.78 -9.87 -2.35
C GLU A 114 -15.47 -11.09 -1.72
N GLY A 115 -16.80 -11.18 -1.78
CA GLY A 115 -17.55 -12.34 -1.26
C GLY A 115 -17.24 -13.67 -1.96
N VAL A 116 -16.83 -13.65 -3.24
CA VAL A 116 -16.35 -14.86 -3.94
C VAL A 116 -15.05 -15.32 -3.31
N VAL A 117 -14.13 -14.38 -3.08
CA VAL A 117 -12.82 -14.67 -2.48
C VAL A 117 -12.95 -15.16 -1.05
N GLU A 118 -13.84 -14.57 -0.26
CA GLU A 118 -14.11 -15.00 1.12
C GLU A 118 -14.61 -16.45 1.18
N GLU A 119 -15.51 -16.84 0.28
CA GLU A 119 -16.00 -18.23 0.20
C GLU A 119 -14.87 -19.19 -0.20
N ILE A 120 -13.98 -18.80 -1.14
CA ILE A 120 -12.80 -19.59 -1.50
C ILE A 120 -11.89 -19.80 -0.28
N ILE A 121 -11.59 -18.73 0.47
CA ILE A 121 -10.71 -18.78 1.65
C ILE A 121 -11.36 -19.65 2.74
N LYS A 122 -12.66 -19.52 2.95
CA LYS A 122 -13.42 -20.31 3.92
C LYS A 122 -13.38 -21.80 3.59
N GLU A 123 -13.62 -22.18 2.34
CA GLU A 123 -13.53 -23.57 1.90
C GLU A 123 -12.09 -24.10 1.93
N ARG A 124 -11.09 -23.26 1.64
CA ARG A 124 -9.66 -23.58 1.80
C ARG A 124 -9.31 -23.85 3.26
N ASN A 125 -9.81 -23.03 4.19
CA ASN A 125 -9.55 -23.21 5.63
C ASN A 125 -10.22 -24.48 6.18
N LYS A 126 -11.38 -24.85 5.65
CA LYS A 126 -12.14 -26.03 6.08
C LYS A 126 -11.62 -27.34 5.47
N GLY A 127 -11.34 -27.35 4.17
CA GLY A 127 -10.98 -28.55 3.41
C GLY A 127 -9.49 -28.65 3.03
N GLY A 128 -8.67 -27.68 3.42
CA GLY A 128 -7.26 -27.61 3.03
C GLY A 128 -7.06 -27.08 1.60
N PHE A 129 -5.84 -27.21 1.08
CA PHE A 129 -5.50 -26.74 -0.27
C PHE A 129 -6.26 -27.47 -1.37
N PHE A 130 -6.59 -26.75 -2.43
CA PHE A 130 -7.17 -27.29 -3.64
C PHE A 130 -6.11 -28.06 -4.43
N LYS A 131 -6.41 -29.32 -4.76
CA LYS A 131 -5.45 -30.20 -5.46
C LYS A 131 -5.41 -29.96 -6.95
N ASN A 132 -6.56 -29.67 -7.54
CA ASN A 132 -6.75 -29.44 -8.97
C ASN A 132 -8.08 -28.69 -9.20
N ILE A 133 -8.38 -28.37 -10.46
CA ILE A 133 -9.59 -27.64 -10.83
C ILE A 133 -10.89 -28.41 -10.50
N TYR A 134 -10.88 -29.74 -10.59
CA TYR A 134 -12.06 -30.55 -10.26
C TYR A 134 -12.36 -30.50 -8.76
N ASP A 135 -11.33 -30.65 -7.92
CA ASP A 135 -11.42 -30.51 -6.46
C ASP A 135 -11.92 -29.11 -6.07
N PHE A 136 -11.48 -28.07 -6.77
CA PHE A 136 -11.99 -26.71 -6.57
C PHE A 136 -13.49 -26.62 -6.90
N VAL A 137 -13.90 -27.04 -8.09
CA VAL A 137 -15.29 -26.92 -8.56
C VAL A 137 -16.25 -27.78 -7.72
N GLU A 138 -15.83 -28.95 -7.23
CA GLU A 138 -16.64 -29.81 -6.36
C GLU A 138 -16.87 -29.24 -4.96
N ARG A 139 -15.89 -28.47 -4.44
CA ARG A 139 -15.92 -27.96 -3.06
C ARG A 139 -16.60 -26.60 -2.93
N ILE A 140 -16.54 -25.76 -3.96
CA ILE A 140 -17.06 -24.39 -3.90
C ILE A 140 -18.58 -24.32 -4.06
N ASN A 141 -19.17 -23.30 -3.44
CA ASN A 141 -20.58 -22.99 -3.66
C ASN A 141 -20.77 -22.27 -5.01
N LEU A 142 -21.27 -23.01 -6.01
CA LEU A 142 -21.54 -22.49 -7.37
C LEU A 142 -22.62 -21.40 -7.44
N GLN A 143 -23.44 -21.24 -6.39
CA GLN A 143 -24.39 -20.10 -6.30
C GLN A 143 -23.66 -18.79 -6.00
N VAL A 144 -22.53 -18.86 -5.30
CA VAL A 144 -21.69 -17.70 -4.95
C VAL A 144 -20.66 -17.46 -6.06
N ILE A 145 -19.99 -18.54 -6.50
CA ILE A 145 -18.95 -18.48 -7.52
C ILE A 145 -19.55 -18.85 -8.88
N ASN A 146 -20.04 -17.83 -9.58
CA ASN A 146 -20.63 -18.01 -10.90
C ASN A 146 -19.56 -18.26 -11.99
N LYS A 147 -20.01 -18.67 -13.17
CA LYS A 147 -19.15 -18.93 -14.35
C LYS A 147 -18.21 -17.77 -14.68
N LYS A 148 -18.69 -16.53 -14.61
CA LYS A 148 -17.89 -15.33 -14.93
C LYS A 148 -16.74 -15.13 -13.94
N ALA A 149 -16.98 -15.39 -12.66
CA ALA A 149 -15.94 -15.33 -11.63
C ALA A 149 -14.89 -16.43 -11.83
N MET A 150 -15.31 -17.65 -12.19
CA MET A 150 -14.38 -18.74 -12.51
C MET A 150 -13.53 -18.43 -13.74
N GLU A 151 -14.13 -17.89 -14.81
CA GLU A 151 -13.40 -17.46 -16.02
C GLU A 151 -12.39 -16.34 -15.70
N ALA A 152 -12.78 -15.38 -14.87
CA ALA A 152 -11.90 -14.31 -14.43
C ALA A 152 -10.73 -14.83 -13.58
N LEU A 153 -10.97 -15.79 -12.68
CA LEU A 153 -9.91 -16.44 -11.89
C LEU A 153 -8.95 -17.25 -12.76
N ALA A 154 -9.45 -17.93 -13.79
CA ALA A 154 -8.64 -18.74 -14.69
C ALA A 154 -7.80 -17.89 -15.68
N ALA A 155 -8.24 -16.69 -16.01
CA ALA A 155 -7.57 -15.79 -16.94
C ALA A 155 -6.56 -14.83 -16.27
N ALA A 156 -6.55 -14.76 -14.95
CA ALA A 156 -5.69 -13.89 -14.15
C ALA A 156 -4.32 -14.53 -13.86
#